data_AF-A0A1T4Q207-F1
#
_entry.id   AF-A0A1T4Q207-F1
#
_cell.length_a   1.000
_cell.length_b   1.000
_cell.length_c   1.000
_cell.angle_alpha   90.00
_cell.angle_beta   90.00
_cell.angle_gamma   90.00
#
_symmetry.space_group_name_H-M   'P 1'
#
loop_
_entity.id
_entity.type
_entity.pdbx_description
1 polymer ?
#
loop_
_entity_poly.entity_id
_entity_poly.type
_entity_poly.pdbx_seq_one_letter_code
_entity_poly.pdbx_strand_id
1 'polypeptide(L)' 'MEKAYKYRIYPNKKQKEIITKTFGCCRFVYNKYLAKRIEMYEQSKITFSYVQCANDMKQLKTELEWLKEVDSTAL' A
#
# COMPACT_ATOMS: atom_id res chain seq x y z
N MET A 1 24.18 -24.70 -9.81
CA MET A 1 22.96 -25.48 -10.09
C MET A 1 21.78 -24.64 -9.62
N GLU A 2 21.12 -23.94 -10.53
CA GLU A 2 19.94 -23.12 -10.22
C GLU A 2 18.77 -24.04 -9.87
N LYS A 3 18.09 -23.79 -8.75
CA LYS A 3 16.89 -24.54 -8.34
C LYS A 3 15.71 -23.57 -8.23
N ALA A 4 14.59 -23.95 -8.83
CA ALA A 4 13.32 -23.27 -8.68
C ALA A 4 12.33 -24.17 -7.95
N TYR A 5 11.51 -23.58 -7.09
CA TYR A 5 10.48 -24.29 -6.35
C TYR A 5 9.12 -23.66 -6.60
N LYS A 6 8.10 -24.51 -6.72
CA LYS A 6 6.70 -24.10 -6.86
C LYS A 6 5.92 -24.60 -5.67
N TYR A 7 5.35 -23.68 -4.90
CA TYR A 7 4.53 -23.98 -3.75
C TYR A 7 3.13 -23.39 -3.91
N ARG A 8 2.15 -24.04 -3.29
CA ARG A 8 0.81 -23.49 -3.10
C ARG A 8 0.55 -23.36 -1.60
N ILE A 9 0.11 -22.19 -1.17
CA ILE A 9 -0.31 -21.94 0.20
C ILE A 9 -1.79 -22.27 0.37
N TYR A 10 -2.16 -22.78 1.54
CA TYR A 10 -3.55 -23.04 1.94
C TYR A 10 -3.88 -22.25 3.20
N PRO A 11 -4.16 -20.93 3.07
CA PRO A 11 -4.35 -20.06 4.22
C PRO A 11 -5.60 -20.44 5.01
N ASN A 12 -5.50 -20.42 6.34
CA ASN A 12 -6.65 -20.52 7.24
C ASN A 12 -7.48 -19.22 7.21
N LYS A 13 -8.61 -19.20 7.93
CA LYS A 13 -9.54 -18.06 7.94
C LYS A 13 -8.84 -16.74 8.30
N LYS A 14 -8.07 -16.71 9.39
CA LYS A 14 -7.34 -15.52 9.85
C LYS A 14 -6.30 -15.05 8.82
N GLN A 15 -5.60 -15.97 8.18
CA GLN A 15 -4.62 -15.64 7.13
C GLN A 15 -5.30 -15.03 5.90
N LYS A 16 -6.44 -15.58 5.45
CA LYS A 16 -7.22 -15.03 4.32
C LYS A 16 -7.69 -13.61 4.59
N GLU A 17 -8.15 -13.35 5.81
CA GLU A 17 -8.58 -12.02 6.25
C GLU A 17 -7.40 -11.03 6.19
N ILE A 18 -6.25 -11.37 6.77
CA ILE A 18 -5.05 -10.50 6.74
C ILE A 18 -4.60 -10.26 5.30
N ILE A 19 -4.50 -11.29 4.46
CA ILE A 19 -4.09 -11.15 3.05
C ILE A 19 -5.03 -10.20 2.29
N THR A 20 -6.34 -10.36 2.49
CA THR A 20 -7.35 -9.52 1.83
C THR A 20 -7.25 -8.06 2.30
N LYS A 21 -7.08 -7.84 3.61
CA LYS A 21 -6.86 -6.51 4.16
C LYS A 21 -5.58 -5.89 3.61
N THR A 22 -4.47 -6.63 3.59
CA THR A 22 -3.18 -6.16 3.06
C THR A 22 -3.33 -5.71 1.62
N PHE A 23 -3.88 -6.55 0.73
CA PHE A 23 -4.07 -6.18 -0.67
C PHE A 23 -5.03 -4.99 -0.85
N GLY A 24 -6.11 -4.93 -0.07
CA GLY A 24 -7.04 -3.80 -0.09
C GLY A 24 -6.34 -2.49 0.29
N CYS A 25 -5.57 -2.50 1.38
CA CYS A 25 -4.83 -1.34 1.86
C CYS A 25 -3.74 -0.91 0.87
N CYS A 26 -2.93 -1.84 0.34
CA CYS A 26 -1.90 -1.53 -0.66
C CYS A 26 -2.53 -0.90 -1.92
N ARG A 27 -3.65 -1.46 -2.41
CA ARG A 27 -4.35 -0.93 -3.58
C ARG A 27 -4.88 0.47 -3.33
N PHE A 28 -5.49 0.70 -2.16
CA PHE A 28 -5.99 2.02 -1.78
C PHE A 28 -4.86 3.05 -1.73
N VAL A 29 -3.78 2.74 -1.00
CA VAL A 29 -2.61 3.60 -0.85
C VAL A 29 -2.02 3.96 -2.19
N TYR A 30 -1.78 2.96 -3.05
CA TYR A 30 -1.24 3.17 -4.39
C TYR A 30 -2.12 4.13 -5.20
N ASN A 31 -3.43 3.88 -5.25
CA ASN A 31 -4.35 4.72 -6.01
C ASN A 31 -4.47 6.14 -5.43
N LYS A 32 -4.45 6.29 -4.11
CA LYS A 32 -4.50 7.58 -3.43
C LYS A 32 -3.31 8.46 -3.81
N TYR A 33 -2.10 7.92 -3.77
CA TYR A 33 -0.89 8.68 -4.14
C TYR A 33 -0.71 8.83 -5.65
N LEU A 34 -1.18 7.86 -6.46
CA LEU A 34 -1.23 8.03 -7.90
C LEU A 34 -2.12 9.21 -8.29
N ALA A 35 -3.34 9.28 -7.73
CA ALA A 35 -4.26 10.40 -7.96
C ALA A 35 -3.64 11.75 -7.55
N LYS A 36 -3.02 11.81 -6.36
CA LYS A 36 -2.32 13.01 -5.88
C LYS A 36 -1.18 13.44 -6.81
N ARG A 37 -0.41 12.49 -7.34
CA ARG A 37 0.67 12.78 -8.29
C ARG A 37 0.14 13.31 -9.62
N ILE A 38 -0.94 12.74 -10.15
CA ILE A 38 -1.59 13.21 -11.37
C ILE A 38 -2.06 14.65 -11.20
N GLU A 39 -2.79 14.92 -10.12
CA GLU A 39 -3.32 16.26 -9.81
C GLU A 39 -2.19 17.31 -9.69
N MET A 40 -1.14 17.02 -8.90
CA MET A 40 -0.02 17.95 -8.73
C MET A 40 0.72 18.21 -10.05
N TYR A 41 0.88 17.19 -10.87
CA TYR A 41 1.55 17.31 -12.16
C TYR A 41 0.71 18.12 -13.17
N GLU A 42 -0.61 17.96 -13.16
CA GLU A 42 -1.52 18.74 -13.99
C GLU A 42 -1.48 20.23 -13.61
N GLN A 43 -1.50 20.54 -12.31
CA GLN A 43 -1.57 21.91 -11.79
C GLN A 43 -0.23 22.66 -11.86
N SER A 44 0.88 21.98 -11.58
CA SER A 44 2.18 22.65 -11.33
C SER A 44 3.39 21.96 -11.95
N LYS A 45 3.19 20.88 -12.71
CA LYS A 45 4.25 20.08 -13.35
C LYS A 45 5.28 19.49 -12.37
N ILE A 46 4.93 19.43 -11.08
CA ILE A 46 5.71 18.76 -10.04
C ILE A 46 5.14 17.39 -9.73
N THR A 47 5.98 16.48 -9.25
CA THR A 47 5.54 15.16 -8.76
C THR A 47 5.61 15.11 -7.24
N PHE A 48 4.70 14.35 -6.63
CA PHE A 48 4.81 13.94 -5.24
C PHE A 48 5.81 12.78 -5.15
N SER A 49 6.93 13.01 -4.47
CA SER A 49 8.02 12.04 -4.31
C SER A 49 7.65 10.95 -3.30
N TYR A 50 8.38 9.83 -3.33
CA TYR A 50 8.21 8.74 -2.36
C TYR A 50 8.35 9.21 -0.92
N VAL A 51 9.37 10.03 -0.62
CA VAL A 51 9.60 10.55 0.74
C VAL A 51 8.41 11.39 1.22
N GLN A 52 7.82 12.17 0.32
CA GLN A 52 6.60 12.93 0.61
C GLN A 52 5.39 12.00 0.82
N CYS A 53 5.21 10.96 0.01
CA CYS A 53 4.18 9.93 0.24
C CYS A 53 4.33 9.28 1.62
N ALA A 54 5.54 8.84 1.98
CA ALA A 54 5.80 8.17 3.25
C ALA A 54 5.55 9.07 4.47
N ASN A 55 5.84 10.37 4.35
CA ASN A 55 5.54 11.32 5.42
C ASN A 55 4.04 11.63 5.52
N ASP A 56 3.37 11.84 4.38
CA ASP A 56 1.92 12.06 4.30
C ASP A 56 1.13 10.85 4.83
N MET A 57 1.63 9.64 4.59
CA MET A 57 1.04 8.39 5.07
C MET A 57 0.90 8.35 6.60
N LYS A 58 1.81 9.00 7.35
CA LYS A 58 1.74 9.05 8.82
C LYS A 58 0.46 9.75 9.27
N GLN A 59 0.10 10.84 8.61
CA GLN A 59 -1.15 11.55 8.86
C GLN A 59 -2.34 10.72 8.36
N LEU A 60 -2.25 10.17 7.16
CA LEU A 60 -3.33 9.35 6.57
C LEU A 60 -3.70 8.16 7.46
N LYS A 61 -2.72 7.51 8.11
CA LYS A 61 -2.96 6.41 9.07
C LYS A 61 -3.66 6.88 10.34
N THR A 62 -3.53 8.14 10.74
CA THR A 62 -4.25 8.71 11.88
C THR A 62 -5.72 8.98 11.54
N GLU A 63 -6.00 9.37 10.30
CA GLU A 63 -7.37 9.60 9.80
C GLU A 63 -8.08 8.28 9.45
N LEU A 64 -7.33 7.31 8.93
CA LEU A 64 -7.81 6.02 8.45
C LEU A 64 -7.15 4.89 9.26
N GLU A 65 -7.67 4.65 10.45
CA GLU A 65 -7.09 3.71 11.42
C GLU A 65 -6.95 2.28 10.86
N TRP A 66 -7.81 1.88 9.92
CA TRP A 66 -7.76 0.58 9.26
C TRP A 66 -6.46 0.35 8.44
N LEU A 67 -5.75 1.42 8.05
CA LEU A 67 -4.41 1.31 7.44
C LEU A 67 -3.33 0.86 8.44
N LYS A 68 -3.61 0.87 9.75
CA LYS A 68 -2.72 0.32 10.78
C LYS A 68 -2.96 -1.17 11.06
N GLU A 69 -4.01 -1.76 10.47
CA GLU A 69 -4.32 -3.18 10.66
C GLU A 69 -3.39 -4.13 9.87
N VAL A 70 -2.55 -3.59 8.99
CA VAL A 70 -1.66 -4.34 8.10
C VAL A 70 -0.21 -3.87 8.24
N ASP A 71 0.72 -4.70 7.78
CA ASP A 71 2.15 -4.44 7.89
C ASP A 71 2.56 -3.12 7.24
N SER A 72 3.32 -2.30 7.97
CA SER A 72 3.75 -0.99 7.49
C SER A 72 4.74 -1.03 6.35
N THR A 73 5.45 -2.14 6.17
CA THR A 73 6.42 -2.34 5.08
C THR A 73 5.70 -2.72 3.78
N ALA A 74 4.50 -3.30 3.88
CA ALA A 74 3.67 -3.62 2.72
C ALA A 74 2.96 -2.39 2.13
N LEU A 75 2.76 -1.32 2.92
CA LEU A 75 2.10 -0.07 2.53
C LEU A 75 3.09 1.01 2.12
#